data_AF-A0A3D4NNV9-F1
#
_entry.id   AF-A0A3D4NNV9-F1
#
_cell.length_a   1.000
_cell.length_b   1.000
_cell.length_c   1.000
_cell.angle_alpha   90.00
_cell.angle_beta   90.00
_cell.angle_gamma   90.00
#
_symmetry.space_group_name_H-M   'P 1'
#
loop_
_entity.id
_entity.type
_entity.pdbx_description
1 polymer ?
#
loop_
_entity_poly.entity_id
_entity_poly.type
_entity_poly.pdbx_seq_one_letter_code
_entity_poly.pdbx_strand_id
1 'polypeptide(L)'
;YYQDPDFVAETLADRADWSAQTRALGSVDASVIGTFAEQVPGTIEWLKSHGVKFDFLPTQFLTSTQPRLLPVGGGEAIVEALAAKAEALGAEFFYETAGRELLTEGYAKVLGIRALSRLQGDLIFRGAVVLASGGFEGNTEMLSRYLGPRSVYLRPVCKGAYYNRGEGIQMALDVGAAASGDYGSYHAEPVDPRSGISEPSIFVFPYGILINKQGLRFTDEAPGTVDAWYERVTRQIYQQDEGIAWVILDQKVKDVPNYRLAIRTDQAAIEGATLAELAAKLGVCPSTLQDTVKCYNAACRPGEYKPLQLDGVATEGLQPPKSNWALPLDAGPFFAYPIISANVFTFGGLKVDERAQVINADGQPIGNLYAAGETVGLYFGNYAGGTSVLKGLVFGRLAGQAAMHQRGAQ
;
A
#
# COMPACT_ATOMS: atom_id res chain seq x y z
N TYR A 1 16.35 10.84 0.01
CA TYR A 1 16.34 11.07 -1.45
C TYR A 1 17.05 12.38 -1.70
N TYR A 2 18.29 12.34 -2.17
CA TYR A 2 19.03 13.53 -2.58
C TYR A 2 18.90 13.61 -4.10
N GLN A 3 17.86 14.28 -4.57
CA GLN A 3 17.68 14.53 -6.00
C GLN A 3 18.70 15.58 -6.46
N ASP A 4 19.08 15.51 -7.73
CA ASP A 4 19.95 16.52 -8.33
C ASP A 4 19.27 17.90 -8.23
N PRO A 5 19.95 18.94 -7.71
CA PRO A 5 19.38 20.28 -7.58
C PRO A 5 18.86 20.87 -8.88
N ASP A 6 19.45 20.53 -10.03
CA ASP A 6 19.01 21.05 -11.33
C ASP A 6 17.63 20.50 -11.70
N PHE A 7 17.40 19.20 -11.47
CA PHE A 7 16.08 18.60 -11.65
C PHE A 7 15.05 19.16 -10.68
N VAL A 8 15.45 19.39 -9.42
CA VAL A 8 14.56 20.03 -8.43
C VAL A 8 14.16 21.43 -8.89
N ALA A 9 15.11 22.23 -9.37
CA ALA A 9 14.84 23.57 -9.87
C ALA A 9 13.93 23.56 -11.12
N GLU A 10 14.17 22.65 -12.07
CA GLU A 10 13.29 22.49 -13.24
C GLU A 10 11.85 22.17 -12.84
N THR A 11 11.64 21.30 -11.83
CA THR A 11 10.28 20.93 -11.37
C THR A 11 9.46 22.07 -10.77
N LEU A 12 10.07 23.23 -10.52
CA LEU A 12 9.37 24.45 -10.08
C LEU A 12 8.78 25.26 -11.25
N ALA A 13 9.24 25.02 -12.47
CA ALA A 13 8.71 25.63 -13.69
C ALA A 13 7.52 24.84 -14.25
N ASP A 14 6.85 25.41 -15.25
CA ASP A 14 5.78 24.72 -15.97
C ASP A 14 6.32 23.46 -16.64
N ARG A 15 5.53 22.37 -16.62
CA ARG A 15 5.94 21.06 -17.15
C ARG A 15 6.36 21.09 -18.63
N ALA A 16 5.84 22.06 -19.39
CA ALA A 16 6.22 22.30 -20.79
C ALA A 16 7.69 22.71 -20.95
N ASP A 17 8.26 23.38 -19.95
CA ASP A 17 9.62 23.92 -19.95
C ASP A 17 10.66 22.92 -19.42
N TRP A 18 10.22 21.78 -18.87
CA TRP A 18 11.12 20.76 -18.34
C TRP A 18 12.03 20.19 -19.43
N SER A 19 13.22 19.73 -19.05
CA SER A 19 14.03 18.90 -19.94
C SER A 19 13.37 17.53 -20.19
N ALA A 20 13.81 16.85 -21.26
CA ALA A 20 13.41 15.46 -21.52
C ALA A 20 13.74 14.54 -20.34
N GLN A 21 14.91 14.76 -19.72
CA GLN A 21 15.41 14.02 -18.58
C GLN A 21 14.50 14.20 -17.37
N THR A 22 14.11 15.44 -17.03
CA THR A 22 13.21 15.70 -15.91
C THR A 22 11.83 15.09 -16.12
N ARG A 23 11.29 15.13 -17.34
CA ARG A 23 10.00 14.49 -17.66
C ARG A 23 10.04 12.96 -17.55
N ALA A 24 11.17 12.34 -17.89
CA ALA A 24 11.34 10.89 -17.80
C ALA A 24 11.75 10.40 -16.40
N LEU A 25 12.36 11.26 -15.57
CA LEU A 25 12.87 10.87 -14.26
C LEU A 25 11.75 10.43 -13.31
N GLY A 26 11.99 9.31 -12.62
CA GLY A 26 11.15 8.84 -11.53
C GLY A 26 11.24 9.77 -10.32
N SER A 27 10.33 10.73 -10.25
CA SER A 27 10.20 11.72 -9.18
C SER A 27 8.73 12.03 -8.91
N VAL A 28 8.45 12.62 -7.74
CA VAL A 28 7.13 13.20 -7.46
C VAL A 28 6.90 14.34 -8.45
N ASP A 29 5.88 14.18 -9.30
CA ASP A 29 5.48 15.18 -10.28
C ASP A 29 4.31 16.00 -9.72
N ALA A 30 4.58 17.24 -9.33
CA ALA A 30 3.60 18.10 -8.67
C ALA A 30 2.36 18.37 -9.53
N SER A 31 2.52 18.38 -10.86
CA SER A 31 1.43 18.58 -11.81
C SER A 31 0.45 17.39 -11.78
N VAL A 32 0.98 16.17 -11.84
CA VAL A 32 0.23 14.92 -11.74
C VAL A 32 -0.45 14.80 -10.38
N ILE A 33 0.23 15.16 -9.28
CA ILE A 33 -0.35 15.16 -7.94
C ILE A 33 -1.46 16.22 -7.81
N GLY A 34 -1.25 17.43 -8.35
CA GLY A 34 -2.25 18.50 -8.38
C GLY A 34 -3.50 18.08 -9.13
N THR A 35 -3.32 17.58 -10.35
CA THR A 35 -4.41 17.03 -11.17
C THR A 35 -5.14 15.90 -10.43
N PHE A 36 -4.40 14.98 -9.79
CA PHE A 36 -5.02 13.93 -9.00
C PHE A 36 -5.92 14.49 -7.88
N ALA A 37 -5.42 15.44 -7.09
CA ALA A 37 -6.17 16.05 -6.00
C ALA A 37 -7.41 16.83 -6.50
N GLU A 38 -7.27 17.59 -7.58
CA GLU A 38 -8.36 18.37 -8.18
C GLU A 38 -9.48 17.50 -8.76
N GLN A 39 -9.14 16.32 -9.28
CA GLN A 39 -10.11 15.40 -9.89
C GLN A 39 -10.85 14.51 -8.88
N VAL A 40 -10.41 14.43 -7.62
CA VAL A 40 -11.04 13.58 -6.60
C VAL A 40 -12.52 13.94 -6.37
N PRO A 41 -12.91 15.20 -6.07
CA PRO A 41 -14.31 15.53 -5.80
C PRO A 41 -15.24 15.16 -6.97
N GLY A 42 -14.85 15.51 -8.20
CA GLY A 42 -15.63 15.19 -9.39
C GLY A 42 -15.71 13.69 -9.69
N THR A 43 -14.71 12.91 -9.27
CA THR A 43 -14.71 11.45 -9.39
C THR A 43 -15.62 10.79 -8.36
N ILE A 44 -15.66 11.29 -7.13
CA ILE A 44 -16.59 10.82 -6.10
C ILE A 44 -18.04 11.09 -6.49
N GLU A 45 -18.34 12.29 -6.99
CA GLU A 45 -19.69 12.60 -7.48
C GLU A 45 -20.08 11.74 -8.69
N TRP A 46 -19.13 11.46 -9.58
CA TRP A 46 -19.34 10.53 -10.68
C TRP A 46 -19.66 9.11 -10.19
N LEU A 47 -18.97 8.60 -9.17
CA LEU A 47 -19.26 7.28 -8.58
C LEU A 47 -20.64 7.23 -7.91
N LYS A 48 -21.02 8.29 -7.18
CA LYS A 48 -22.37 8.41 -6.59
C LYS A 48 -23.46 8.37 -7.67
N SER A 49 -23.21 9.00 -8.83
CA SER A 49 -24.16 8.95 -9.96
C SER A 49 -24.33 7.54 -10.55
N HIS A 50 -23.39 6.63 -10.28
CA HIS A 50 -23.44 5.21 -10.64
C HIS A 50 -23.91 4.29 -9.51
N GLY A 51 -24.43 4.86 -8.40
CA GLY A 51 -25.02 4.08 -7.30
C GLY A 51 -24.06 3.70 -6.18
N VAL A 52 -22.77 4.10 -6.25
CA VAL A 52 -21.83 3.89 -5.15
C VAL A 52 -22.16 4.81 -3.99
N LYS A 53 -22.38 4.24 -2.81
CA LYS A 53 -22.65 4.99 -1.58
C LYS A 53 -21.36 5.16 -0.78
N PHE A 54 -21.22 6.29 -0.11
CA PHE A 54 -20.07 6.59 0.74
C PHE A 54 -20.53 7.05 2.12
N ASP A 55 -19.81 6.64 3.17
CA ASP A 55 -20.09 7.02 4.56
C ASP A 55 -18.81 7.06 5.41
N PHE A 56 -18.87 7.68 6.58
CA PHE A 56 -17.79 7.71 7.57
C PHE A 56 -17.89 6.50 8.49
N LEU A 57 -17.33 5.37 8.04
CA LEU A 57 -17.40 4.10 8.76
C LEU A 57 -16.25 3.95 9.78
N PRO A 58 -16.44 3.22 10.89
CA PRO A 58 -15.36 2.85 11.79
C PRO A 58 -14.25 2.12 11.04
N THR A 59 -13.00 2.40 11.40
CA THR A 59 -11.82 1.76 10.80
C THR A 59 -11.02 1.00 11.84
N GLN A 60 -10.11 0.15 11.37
CA GLN A 60 -9.12 -0.56 12.19
C GLN A 60 -8.10 0.39 12.85
N PHE A 61 -8.04 1.66 12.45
CA PHE A 61 -7.23 2.69 13.07
C PHE A 61 -8.00 3.33 14.23
N LEU A 62 -7.79 2.83 15.45
CA LEU A 62 -8.45 3.37 16.66
C LEU A 62 -8.10 4.83 16.91
N THR A 63 -6.93 5.25 16.45
CA THR A 63 -6.54 6.67 16.36
C THR A 63 -6.32 7.04 14.90
N SER A 64 -7.03 8.07 14.46
CA SER A 64 -6.93 8.63 13.11
C SER A 64 -6.85 10.15 13.21
N THR A 65 -6.01 10.75 12.37
CA THR A 65 -5.89 12.22 12.31
C THR A 65 -6.97 12.86 11.44
N GLN A 66 -7.63 12.08 10.57
CA GLN A 66 -8.56 12.59 9.57
C GLN A 66 -9.82 11.72 9.48
N PRO A 67 -10.99 12.30 9.18
CA PRO A 67 -12.17 11.53 8.84
C PRO A 67 -11.93 10.74 7.55
N ARG A 68 -12.32 9.47 7.54
CA ARG A 68 -12.18 8.57 6.39
C ARG A 68 -13.54 8.40 5.74
N LEU A 69 -13.66 8.80 4.48
CA LEU A 69 -14.84 8.50 3.67
C LEU A 69 -14.63 7.15 2.99
N LEU A 70 -15.51 6.18 3.26
CA LEU A 70 -15.41 4.81 2.73
C LEU A 70 -16.59 4.48 1.83
N PRO A 71 -16.40 3.69 0.76
CA PRO A 71 -17.50 3.11 0.02
C PRO A 71 -18.26 2.11 0.91
N VAL A 72 -19.57 2.26 1.03
CA VAL A 72 -20.43 1.29 1.72
C VAL A 72 -20.44 0.00 0.90
N GLY A 73 -19.97 -1.10 1.49
CA GLY A 73 -19.71 -2.36 0.77
C GLY A 73 -18.28 -2.50 0.22
N GLY A 74 -17.38 -1.56 0.55
CA GLY A 74 -15.95 -1.69 0.21
C GLY A 74 -15.65 -1.56 -1.28
N GLY A 75 -14.50 -2.11 -1.71
CA GLY A 75 -14.09 -2.10 -3.10
C GLY A 75 -15.01 -2.92 -4.02
N GLU A 76 -15.66 -3.96 -3.49
CA GLU A 76 -16.61 -4.80 -4.22
C GLU A 76 -17.78 -3.97 -4.77
N ALA A 77 -18.41 -3.15 -3.93
CA ALA A 77 -19.52 -2.29 -4.34
C ALA A 77 -19.15 -1.30 -5.46
N ILE A 78 -17.89 -0.85 -5.50
CA ILE A 78 -17.38 -0.01 -6.59
C ILE A 78 -17.27 -0.83 -7.88
N VAL A 79 -16.65 -2.02 -7.80
CA VAL A 79 -16.43 -2.89 -8.96
C VAL A 79 -17.75 -3.33 -9.56
N GLU A 80 -18.72 -3.78 -8.75
CA GLU A 80 -20.04 -4.21 -9.21
C GLU A 80 -20.79 -3.08 -9.91
N ALA A 81 -20.83 -1.88 -9.31
CA ALA A 81 -21.53 -0.73 -9.89
C ALA A 81 -20.93 -0.30 -11.24
N LEU A 82 -19.59 -0.26 -11.33
CA LEU A 82 -18.90 0.15 -12.54
C LEU A 82 -18.92 -0.92 -13.64
N ALA A 83 -18.78 -2.19 -13.29
CA ALA A 83 -18.86 -3.31 -14.23
C ALA A 83 -20.25 -3.38 -14.87
N ALA A 84 -21.31 -3.37 -14.06
CA ALA A 84 -22.68 -3.38 -14.56
C ALA A 84 -22.97 -2.18 -15.47
N LYS A 85 -22.43 -1.00 -15.14
CA LYS A 85 -22.56 0.17 -16.01
C LYS A 85 -21.82 0.00 -17.33
N ALA A 86 -20.59 -0.51 -17.29
CA ALA A 86 -19.78 -0.72 -18.49
C ALA A 86 -20.45 -1.71 -19.44
N GLU A 87 -20.97 -2.83 -18.94
CA GLU A 87 -21.73 -3.80 -19.73
C GLU A 87 -22.98 -3.17 -20.36
N ALA A 88 -23.74 -2.39 -19.59
CA ALA A 88 -24.93 -1.69 -20.10
C ALA A 88 -24.61 -0.65 -21.18
N LEU A 89 -23.37 -0.14 -21.23
CA LEU A 89 -22.87 0.76 -22.28
C LEU A 89 -22.26 0.01 -23.49
N GLY A 90 -22.22 -1.32 -23.46
CA GLY A 90 -21.69 -2.16 -24.52
C GLY A 90 -20.20 -2.46 -24.41
N ALA A 91 -19.58 -2.31 -23.23
CA ALA A 91 -18.23 -2.81 -23.02
C ALA A 91 -18.21 -4.35 -23.05
N GLU A 92 -17.23 -4.92 -23.76
CA GLU A 92 -17.03 -6.36 -23.85
C GLU A 92 -15.93 -6.81 -22.88
N PHE A 93 -16.22 -7.81 -22.05
CA PHE A 93 -15.26 -8.40 -21.11
C PHE A 93 -14.73 -9.73 -21.63
N PHE A 94 -13.41 -9.80 -21.85
CA PHE A 94 -12.71 -11.01 -22.23
C PHE A 94 -12.03 -11.63 -20.99
N TYR A 95 -12.73 -12.53 -20.30
CA TYR A 95 -12.16 -13.29 -19.19
C TYR A 95 -11.14 -14.33 -19.68
N GLU A 96 -10.28 -14.81 -18.77
CA GLU A 96 -9.19 -15.76 -19.07
C GLU A 96 -8.36 -15.37 -20.31
N THR A 97 -8.17 -14.06 -20.52
CA THR A 97 -7.49 -13.48 -21.68
C THR A 97 -6.43 -12.50 -21.21
N ALA A 98 -5.16 -12.91 -21.30
CA ALA A 98 -4.03 -12.14 -20.78
C ALA A 98 -3.38 -11.31 -21.89
N GLY A 99 -3.21 -10.00 -21.69
CA GLY A 99 -2.37 -9.17 -22.56
C GLY A 99 -0.92 -9.63 -22.50
N ARG A 100 -0.27 -9.79 -23.65
CA ARG A 100 1.09 -10.35 -23.76
C ARG A 100 2.09 -9.43 -24.42
N GLU A 101 1.65 -8.57 -25.33
CA GLU A 101 2.56 -7.72 -26.09
C GLU A 101 1.84 -6.47 -26.59
N LEU A 102 2.45 -5.30 -26.42
CA LEU A 102 2.00 -4.07 -27.06
C LEU A 102 2.46 -4.07 -28.52
N LEU A 103 1.52 -3.82 -29.43
CA LEU A 103 1.83 -3.67 -30.85
C LEU A 103 2.26 -2.23 -31.08
N THR A 104 3.42 -1.98 -31.68
CA THR A 104 3.97 -0.62 -31.81
C THR A 104 4.32 -0.22 -33.24
N GLU A 105 4.37 1.08 -33.46
CA GLU A 105 5.01 1.72 -34.62
C GLU A 105 6.24 2.49 -34.10
N GLY A 106 7.39 1.80 -34.05
CA GLY A 106 8.57 2.31 -33.36
C GLY A 106 8.35 2.48 -31.85
N TYR A 107 9.03 3.46 -31.24
CA TYR A 107 8.89 3.78 -29.80
C TYR A 107 7.89 4.91 -29.51
N ALA A 108 7.31 5.50 -30.56
CA ALA A 108 6.49 6.70 -30.43
C ALA A 108 5.00 6.41 -30.25
N LYS A 109 4.51 5.23 -30.67
CA LYS A 109 3.08 4.95 -30.73
C LYS A 109 2.74 3.48 -30.56
N VAL A 110 1.71 3.22 -29.77
CA VAL A 110 1.05 1.91 -29.64
C VAL A 110 -0.13 1.82 -30.61
N LEU A 111 -0.24 0.68 -31.30
CA LEU A 111 -1.29 0.37 -32.27
C LEU A 111 -2.35 -0.58 -31.69
N GLY A 112 -2.07 -1.20 -30.54
CA GLY A 112 -2.95 -2.18 -29.93
C GLY A 112 -2.21 -3.13 -29.00
N ILE A 113 -2.84 -4.26 -28.72
CA ILE A 113 -2.32 -5.31 -27.84
C ILE A 113 -2.61 -6.68 -28.41
N ARG A 114 -1.61 -7.57 -28.37
CA ARG A 114 -1.79 -9.01 -28.54
C ARG A 114 -2.11 -9.62 -27.18
N ALA A 115 -3.18 -10.41 -27.14
CA ALA A 115 -3.60 -11.12 -25.94
C ALA A 115 -3.70 -12.62 -26.21
N LEU A 116 -3.51 -13.42 -25.17
CA LEU A 116 -3.66 -14.87 -25.22
C LEU A 116 -4.88 -15.26 -24.40
N SER A 117 -5.92 -15.72 -25.10
CA SER A 117 -7.13 -16.28 -24.50
C SER A 117 -6.98 -17.78 -24.29
N ARG A 118 -7.40 -18.27 -23.11
CA ARG A 118 -7.48 -19.70 -22.85
C ARG A 118 -8.44 -20.41 -23.81
N LEU A 119 -9.51 -19.73 -24.21
CA LEU A 119 -10.58 -20.30 -25.04
C LEU A 119 -10.36 -20.08 -26.53
N GLN A 120 -9.85 -18.91 -26.93
CA GLN A 120 -9.78 -18.50 -28.33
C GLN A 120 -8.34 -18.50 -28.91
N GLY A 121 -7.32 -18.72 -28.08
CA GLY A 121 -5.92 -18.62 -28.51
C GLY A 121 -5.45 -17.17 -28.64
N ASP A 122 -4.57 -16.89 -29.61
CA ASP A 122 -4.07 -15.53 -29.87
C ASP A 122 -5.17 -14.61 -30.40
N LEU A 123 -5.33 -13.46 -29.75
CA LEU A 123 -6.24 -12.38 -30.12
C LEU A 123 -5.44 -11.09 -30.34
N ILE A 124 -5.88 -10.27 -31.30
CA ILE A 124 -5.28 -8.97 -31.58
C ILE A 124 -6.36 -7.90 -31.45
N PHE A 125 -6.15 -6.96 -30.54
CA PHE A 125 -6.98 -5.77 -30.39
C PHE A 125 -6.20 -4.55 -30.90
N ARG A 126 -6.86 -3.68 -31.67
CA ARG A 126 -6.24 -2.46 -32.23
C ARG A 126 -6.90 -1.21 -31.64
N GLY A 127 -6.10 -0.17 -31.42
CA GLY A 127 -6.53 1.11 -30.89
C GLY A 127 -5.68 1.58 -29.71
N ALA A 128 -6.20 2.55 -28.98
CA ALA A 128 -5.61 3.00 -27.72
C ALA A 128 -5.63 1.89 -26.67
N VAL A 129 -4.57 1.81 -25.87
CA VAL A 129 -4.39 0.82 -24.80
C VAL A 129 -4.29 1.54 -23.47
N VAL A 130 -5.12 1.13 -22.51
CA VAL A 130 -5.05 1.57 -21.12
C VAL A 130 -4.58 0.39 -20.27
N LEU A 131 -3.40 0.52 -19.65
CA LEU A 131 -2.85 -0.46 -18.72
C LEU A 131 -3.39 -0.19 -17.31
N ALA A 132 -4.29 -1.04 -16.84
CA ALA A 132 -4.89 -0.99 -15.50
C ALA A 132 -4.74 -2.34 -14.78
N SER A 133 -3.54 -2.92 -14.84
CA SER A 133 -3.27 -4.34 -14.51
C SER A 133 -2.72 -4.56 -13.09
N GLY A 134 -2.86 -3.59 -12.19
CA GLY A 134 -2.29 -3.67 -10.84
C GLY A 134 -0.77 -3.42 -10.79
N GLY A 135 -0.18 -3.70 -9.62
CA GLY A 135 1.25 -3.67 -9.36
C GLY A 135 1.98 -4.99 -9.66
N PHE A 136 3.07 -5.25 -8.94
CA PHE A 136 3.89 -6.47 -9.06
C PHE A 136 4.10 -7.21 -7.73
N GLU A 137 3.29 -6.94 -6.71
CA GLU A 137 3.39 -7.57 -5.38
C GLU A 137 3.20 -9.10 -5.39
N GLY A 138 2.54 -9.64 -6.40
CA GLY A 138 2.40 -11.08 -6.61
C GLY A 138 3.59 -11.75 -7.31
N ASN A 139 4.57 -10.97 -7.78
CA ASN A 139 5.71 -11.47 -8.56
C ASN A 139 6.97 -11.55 -7.71
N THR A 140 7.29 -12.76 -7.23
CA THR A 140 8.49 -13.01 -6.40
C THR A 140 9.80 -12.69 -7.11
N GLU A 141 9.87 -12.81 -8.44
CA GLU A 141 11.08 -12.46 -9.20
C GLU A 141 11.29 -10.94 -9.20
N MET A 142 10.27 -10.17 -9.58
CA MET A 142 10.35 -8.70 -9.56
C MET A 142 10.58 -8.17 -8.15
N LEU A 143 9.92 -8.74 -7.13
CA LEU A 143 10.19 -8.38 -5.74
C LEU A 143 11.64 -8.70 -5.34
N SER A 144 12.19 -9.85 -5.73
CA SER A 144 13.60 -10.18 -5.48
C SER A 144 14.55 -9.22 -6.19
N ARG A 145 14.19 -8.80 -7.42
CA ARG A 145 14.97 -7.85 -8.22
C ARG A 145 15.01 -6.45 -7.61
N TYR A 146 13.88 -5.95 -7.11
CA TYR A 146 13.77 -4.55 -6.68
C TYR A 146 13.87 -4.35 -5.15
N LEU A 147 13.26 -5.22 -4.34
CA LEU A 147 13.33 -5.15 -2.87
C LEU A 147 14.52 -5.96 -2.32
N GLY A 148 15.10 -6.83 -3.13
CA GLY A 148 16.22 -7.68 -2.76
C GLY A 148 15.81 -9.06 -2.20
N PRO A 149 16.79 -9.88 -1.81
CA PRO A 149 16.57 -11.30 -1.46
C PRO A 149 15.71 -11.52 -0.22
N ARG A 150 15.58 -10.52 0.66
CA ARG A 150 14.72 -10.59 1.85
C ARG A 150 13.22 -10.60 1.51
N SER A 151 12.85 -10.29 0.26
CA SER A 151 11.45 -10.32 -0.20
C SER A 151 10.79 -11.70 -0.08
N VAL A 152 11.57 -12.77 0.15
CA VAL A 152 11.02 -14.10 0.49
C VAL A 152 10.15 -14.11 1.75
N TYR A 153 10.35 -13.13 2.65
CA TYR A 153 9.53 -12.96 3.87
C TYR A 153 8.35 -12.01 3.66
N LEU A 154 8.14 -11.53 2.43
CA LEU A 154 7.10 -10.59 2.07
C LEU A 154 6.07 -11.29 1.18
N ARG A 155 4.86 -11.49 1.71
CA ARG A 155 3.72 -12.00 0.93
C ARG A 155 2.71 -10.88 0.66
N PRO A 156 1.89 -11.00 -0.40
CA PRO A 156 0.74 -10.12 -0.59
C PRO A 156 -0.26 -10.20 0.58
N VAL A 157 -1.00 -9.12 0.80
CA VAL A 157 -2.00 -9.02 1.89
C VAL A 157 -3.21 -9.95 1.72
N CYS A 158 -3.47 -10.43 0.50
CA CYS A 158 -4.56 -11.35 0.20
C CYS A 158 -4.21 -12.28 -0.97
N LYS A 159 -4.97 -13.37 -1.13
CA LYS A 159 -4.73 -14.36 -2.20
C LYS A 159 -4.91 -13.79 -3.61
N GLY A 160 -5.81 -12.83 -3.79
CA GLY A 160 -6.07 -12.21 -5.09
C GLY A 160 -4.87 -11.41 -5.62
N ALA A 161 -4.07 -10.82 -4.73
CA ALA A 161 -2.91 -10.02 -5.12
C ALA A 161 -1.76 -10.84 -5.75
N TYR A 162 -1.79 -12.17 -5.69
CA TYR A 162 -0.85 -13.02 -6.46
C TYR A 162 -1.08 -12.94 -7.99
N TYR A 163 -2.20 -12.39 -8.44
CA TYR A 163 -2.42 -12.09 -9.86
C TYR A 163 -1.76 -10.78 -10.31
N ASN A 164 -1.32 -9.92 -9.37
CA ASN A 164 -0.64 -8.67 -9.68
C ASN A 164 0.84 -8.95 -9.94
N ARG A 165 1.16 -9.30 -11.19
CA ARG A 165 2.47 -9.84 -11.58
C ARG A 165 3.38 -8.84 -12.31
N GLY A 166 2.94 -7.59 -12.47
CA GLY A 166 3.70 -6.56 -13.17
C GLY A 166 3.76 -6.71 -14.69
N GLU A 167 2.98 -7.61 -15.30
CA GLU A 167 3.06 -7.90 -16.74
C GLU A 167 2.74 -6.64 -17.59
N GLY A 168 1.76 -5.83 -17.20
CA GLY A 168 1.45 -4.56 -17.88
C GLY A 168 2.57 -3.53 -17.73
N ILE A 169 3.20 -3.45 -16.56
CA ILE A 169 4.37 -2.58 -16.32
C ILE A 169 5.51 -3.02 -17.25
N GLN A 170 5.83 -4.31 -17.26
CA GLN A 170 6.92 -4.85 -18.07
C GLN A 170 6.67 -4.62 -19.57
N MET A 171 5.46 -4.88 -20.07
CA MET A 171 5.13 -4.62 -21.48
C MET A 171 5.36 -3.16 -21.88
N ALA A 172 5.06 -2.19 -21.00
CA ALA A 172 5.29 -0.79 -21.31
C ALA A 172 6.78 -0.42 -21.25
N LEU A 173 7.52 -0.94 -20.26
CA LEU A 173 8.97 -0.75 -20.16
C LEU A 173 9.70 -1.31 -21.40
N ASP A 174 9.27 -2.47 -21.90
CA ASP A 174 9.84 -3.11 -23.09
C ASP A 174 9.69 -2.26 -24.37
N VAL A 175 8.68 -1.39 -24.42
CA VAL A 175 8.46 -0.43 -25.53
C VAL A 175 8.98 0.98 -25.23
N GLY A 176 9.82 1.13 -24.21
CA GLY A 176 10.54 2.37 -23.90
C GLY A 176 9.83 3.31 -22.92
N ALA A 177 8.79 2.86 -22.21
CA ALA A 177 8.18 3.65 -21.14
C ALA A 177 9.19 3.97 -20.02
N ALA A 178 9.08 5.16 -19.45
CA ALA A 178 9.83 5.55 -18.27
C ALA A 178 9.21 4.95 -17.01
N ALA A 179 10.06 4.50 -16.09
CA ALA A 179 9.69 4.03 -14.78
C ALA A 179 9.49 5.20 -13.80
N SER A 180 8.53 5.07 -12.88
CA SER A 180 8.28 6.04 -11.80
C SER A 180 7.86 5.35 -10.51
N GLY A 181 7.82 6.10 -9.41
CA GLY A 181 7.61 5.56 -8.06
C GLY A 181 8.83 4.81 -7.54
N ASP A 182 8.79 4.46 -6.26
CA ASP A 182 9.87 3.74 -5.61
C ASP A 182 9.74 2.22 -5.84
N TYR A 183 10.43 1.70 -6.85
CA TYR A 183 10.45 0.25 -7.13
C TYR A 183 11.00 -0.59 -5.96
N GLY A 184 11.85 -0.02 -5.12
CA GLY A 184 12.43 -0.69 -3.94
C GLY A 184 11.53 -0.63 -2.71
N SER A 185 10.30 -0.11 -2.83
CA SER A 185 9.38 0.08 -1.72
C SER A 185 7.95 -0.32 -2.08
N TYR A 186 7.11 -0.43 -1.05
CA TYR A 186 5.78 -1.01 -1.14
C TYR A 186 4.90 -0.54 0.01
N HIS A 187 3.59 -0.59 -0.18
CA HIS A 187 2.66 -0.32 0.90
C HIS A 187 2.64 -1.47 1.90
N ALA A 188 3.15 -1.22 3.11
CA ALA A 188 3.36 -2.24 4.13
C ALA A 188 2.22 -2.27 5.15
N GLU A 189 1.61 -3.45 5.33
CA GLU A 189 0.56 -3.68 6.32
C GLU A 189 0.96 -4.77 7.33
N PRO A 190 0.75 -4.55 8.65
CA PRO A 190 1.12 -5.53 9.66
C PRO A 190 0.06 -6.61 9.78
N VAL A 191 0.41 -7.86 9.46
CA VAL A 191 -0.56 -8.97 9.41
C VAL A 191 -0.13 -10.16 10.25
N ASP A 192 -1.11 -10.94 10.71
CA ASP A 192 -0.88 -12.24 11.33
C ASP A 192 -0.50 -13.28 10.26
N PRO A 193 0.74 -13.84 10.27
CA PRO A 193 1.18 -14.80 9.27
C PRO A 193 0.42 -16.13 9.33
N ARG A 194 -0.22 -16.45 10.47
CA ARG A 194 -0.96 -17.70 10.67
C ARG A 194 -2.28 -17.73 9.91
N SER A 195 -2.84 -16.55 9.62
CA SER A 195 -4.14 -16.42 8.98
C SER A 195 -4.04 -16.49 7.45
N GLY A 196 -5.08 -17.05 6.82
CA GLY A 196 -5.24 -17.18 5.37
C GLY A 196 -6.40 -16.38 4.78
N ILE A 197 -7.11 -15.59 5.59
CA ILE A 197 -8.15 -14.66 5.13
C ILE A 197 -7.52 -13.43 4.46
N SER A 198 -8.33 -12.62 3.78
CA SER A 198 -7.88 -11.33 3.25
C SER A 198 -7.64 -10.34 4.39
N GLU A 199 -6.49 -9.68 4.39
CA GLU A 199 -6.17 -8.58 5.32
C GLU A 199 -6.32 -8.94 6.82
N PRO A 200 -5.61 -9.98 7.34
CA PRO A 200 -5.66 -10.37 8.75
C PRO A 200 -4.78 -9.44 9.60
N SER A 201 -5.11 -8.16 9.60
CA SER A 201 -4.26 -7.11 10.15
C SER A 201 -4.27 -7.01 11.67
N ILE A 202 -3.13 -6.63 12.22
CA ILE A 202 -2.87 -6.47 13.64
C ILE A 202 -2.43 -5.02 13.89
N PHE A 203 -3.39 -4.11 13.98
CA PHE A 203 -3.17 -2.68 14.23
C PHE A 203 -3.16 -2.30 15.72
N VAL A 204 -3.42 -3.26 16.61
CA VAL A 204 -3.45 -3.06 18.07
C VAL A 204 -2.05 -2.88 18.70
N PHE A 205 -0.98 -3.08 17.93
CA PHE A 205 0.41 -3.03 18.43
C PHE A 205 0.80 -1.77 19.21
N PRO A 206 0.25 -0.56 18.98
CA PRO A 206 0.60 0.62 19.76
C PRO A 206 0.24 0.54 21.24
N TYR A 207 -0.68 -0.34 21.64
CA TYR A 207 -1.07 -0.54 23.05
C TYR A 207 -0.21 -1.58 23.78
N GLY A 208 0.79 -2.15 23.10
CA GLY A 208 1.74 -3.11 23.65
C GLY A 208 3.19 -2.74 23.32
N ILE A 209 4.05 -3.75 23.26
CA ILE A 209 5.40 -3.65 22.73
C ILE A 209 5.61 -4.64 21.58
N LEU A 210 6.54 -4.34 20.66
CA LEU A 210 6.96 -5.25 19.62
C LEU A 210 8.29 -5.88 20.02
N ILE A 211 8.35 -7.22 20.00
CA ILE A 211 9.59 -7.97 20.21
C ILE A 211 9.99 -8.73 18.96
N ASN A 212 11.29 -8.82 18.69
CA ASN A 212 11.84 -9.67 17.63
C ASN A 212 12.08 -11.11 18.14
N LYS A 213 12.65 -11.98 17.29
CA LYS A 213 12.98 -13.38 17.62
C LYS A 213 13.91 -13.53 18.82
N GLN A 214 14.71 -12.50 19.12
CA GLN A 214 15.61 -12.47 20.26
C GLN A 214 14.91 -12.03 21.56
N GLY A 215 13.63 -11.65 21.50
CA GLY A 215 12.87 -11.16 22.65
C GLY A 215 13.14 -9.70 22.99
N LEU A 216 13.73 -8.93 22.07
CA LEU A 216 14.12 -7.54 22.27
C LEU A 216 13.20 -6.59 21.50
N ARG A 217 12.97 -5.40 22.07
CA ARG A 217 12.34 -4.29 21.34
C ARG A 217 13.29 -3.73 20.28
N PHE A 218 12.72 -3.22 19.18
CA PHE A 218 13.49 -2.75 18.03
C PHE A 218 12.92 -1.47 17.36
N THR A 219 11.76 -0.99 17.79
CA THR A 219 11.15 0.24 17.26
C THR A 219 10.31 0.96 18.32
N ASP A 220 9.98 2.22 18.07
CA ASP A 220 8.90 2.90 18.79
C ASP A 220 7.57 2.41 18.22
N GLU A 221 6.78 1.73 19.05
CA GLU A 221 5.51 1.14 18.64
C GLU A 221 4.37 2.17 18.55
N ALA A 222 4.59 3.39 19.06
CA ALA A 222 3.57 4.43 19.14
C ALA A 222 4.13 5.85 18.90
N PRO A 223 4.84 6.11 17.77
CA PRO A 223 5.41 7.43 17.49
C PRO A 223 4.34 8.50 17.19
N GLY A 224 3.12 8.08 16.84
CA GLY A 224 1.99 8.95 16.53
C GLY A 224 0.73 8.12 16.29
N THR A 225 -0.26 8.68 15.59
CA THR A 225 -1.51 7.97 15.30
C THR A 225 -1.26 6.75 14.44
N VAL A 226 -2.07 5.71 14.63
CA VAL A 226 -1.87 4.44 13.94
C VAL A 226 -1.86 4.66 12.43
N ASP A 227 -2.89 5.34 11.91
CA ASP A 227 -3.12 5.59 10.48
C ASP A 227 -1.96 6.31 9.76
N ALA A 228 -1.14 7.07 10.48
CA ALA A 228 -0.02 7.83 9.94
C ALA A 228 1.32 7.08 10.02
N TRP A 229 1.47 6.16 10.98
CA TRP A 229 2.78 5.58 11.32
C TRP A 229 2.89 4.07 11.14
N TYR A 230 1.78 3.33 11.01
CA TYR A 230 1.82 1.88 10.95
C TYR A 230 2.73 1.36 9.84
N GLU A 231 2.73 2.00 8.66
CA GLU A 231 3.49 1.54 7.50
C GLU A 231 4.99 1.55 7.79
N ARG A 232 5.49 2.60 8.46
CA ARG A 232 6.91 2.75 8.82
C ARG A 232 7.32 1.72 9.85
N VAL A 233 6.49 1.52 10.88
CA VAL A 233 6.71 0.48 11.91
C VAL A 233 6.70 -0.91 11.28
N THR A 234 5.77 -1.17 10.36
CA THR A 234 5.66 -2.44 9.64
C THR A 234 6.89 -2.73 8.79
N ARG A 235 7.46 -1.73 8.12
CA ARG A 235 8.73 -1.92 7.42
C ARG A 235 9.90 -2.18 8.37
N GLN A 236 9.86 -1.74 9.63
CA GLN A 236 10.87 -2.16 10.63
C GLN A 236 10.70 -3.63 11.04
N ILE A 237 9.46 -4.15 11.10
CA ILE A 237 9.19 -5.58 11.29
C ILE A 237 9.82 -6.39 10.14
N TYR A 238 9.66 -5.95 8.90
CA TYR A 238 10.30 -6.58 7.73
C TYR A 238 11.83 -6.64 7.83
N GLN A 239 12.48 -5.70 8.52
CA GLN A 239 13.94 -5.71 8.71
C GLN A 239 14.41 -6.67 9.82
N GLN A 240 13.50 -7.20 10.66
CA GLN A 240 13.87 -8.15 11.70
C GLN A 240 14.26 -9.51 11.12
N ASP A 241 14.92 -10.36 11.92
CA ASP A 241 15.27 -11.71 11.50
C ASP A 241 14.01 -12.48 11.02
N GLU A 242 14.11 -13.09 9.84
CA GLU A 242 12.99 -13.73 9.11
C GLU A 242 11.74 -12.85 8.87
N GLY A 243 11.85 -11.52 9.02
CA GLY A 243 10.76 -10.58 8.79
C GLY A 243 9.57 -10.72 9.75
N ILE A 244 9.81 -11.31 10.94
CA ILE A 244 8.77 -11.60 11.94
C ILE A 244 9.05 -10.92 13.28
N ALA A 245 7.98 -10.51 13.94
CA ALA A 245 7.96 -10.02 15.32
C ALA A 245 6.72 -10.56 16.05
N TRP A 246 6.57 -10.18 17.32
CA TRP A 246 5.36 -10.40 18.10
C TRP A 246 4.93 -9.12 18.77
N VAL A 247 3.62 -8.84 18.69
CA VAL A 247 2.99 -7.87 19.59
C VAL A 247 2.82 -8.54 20.94
N ILE A 248 3.29 -7.91 22.01
CA ILE A 248 3.05 -8.35 23.39
C ILE A 248 2.11 -7.37 24.06
N LEU A 249 0.98 -7.88 24.56
CA LEU A 249 -0.07 -7.15 25.25
C LEU A 249 -0.30 -7.78 26.62
N ASP A 250 -0.94 -7.02 27.51
CA ASP A 250 -1.47 -7.55 28.76
C ASP A 250 -2.99 -7.31 28.85
N GLN A 251 -3.60 -7.68 29.98
CA GLN A 251 -5.05 -7.66 30.16
C GLN A 251 -5.68 -6.27 29.99
N LYS A 252 -4.90 -5.18 30.15
CA LYS A 252 -5.38 -3.78 30.04
C LYS A 252 -5.74 -3.40 28.61
N VAL A 253 -5.29 -4.12 27.59
CA VAL A 253 -5.72 -3.87 26.19
C VAL A 253 -7.24 -3.96 26.03
N LYS A 254 -7.92 -4.74 26.89
CA LYS A 254 -9.38 -4.90 26.84
C LYS A 254 -10.14 -3.66 27.33
N ASP A 255 -9.47 -2.75 28.02
CA ASP A 255 -10.04 -1.47 28.47
C ASP A 255 -10.01 -0.40 27.35
N VAL A 256 -9.28 -0.66 26.26
CA VAL A 256 -9.28 0.19 25.07
C VAL A 256 -10.61 0.03 24.33
N PRO A 257 -11.40 1.11 24.14
CA PRO A 257 -12.68 1.02 23.45
C PRO A 257 -12.50 0.47 22.03
N ASN A 258 -13.34 -0.50 21.66
CA ASN A 258 -13.35 -1.12 20.33
C ASN A 258 -12.01 -1.74 19.89
N TYR A 259 -11.13 -2.14 20.81
CA TYR A 259 -9.80 -2.69 20.48
C TYR A 259 -9.82 -3.84 19.45
N ARG A 260 -10.91 -4.61 19.41
CA ARG A 260 -11.12 -5.71 18.46
C ARG A 260 -11.18 -5.25 17.01
N LEU A 261 -11.56 -3.99 16.72
CA LEU A 261 -11.50 -3.45 15.36
C LEU A 261 -10.07 -3.43 14.81
N ALA A 262 -9.07 -3.30 15.69
CA ALA A 262 -7.65 -3.30 15.35
C ALA A 262 -7.04 -4.72 15.28
N ILE A 263 -7.84 -5.77 15.46
CA ILE A 263 -7.41 -7.18 15.39
C ILE A 263 -8.34 -7.89 14.40
N ARG A 264 -7.91 -8.02 13.14
CA ARG A 264 -8.72 -8.58 12.05
C ARG A 264 -8.40 -10.03 11.70
N THR A 265 -7.39 -10.63 12.34
CA THR A 265 -7.08 -12.05 12.19
C THR A 265 -8.20 -12.95 12.69
N ASP A 266 -8.39 -14.12 12.05
CA ASP A 266 -9.26 -15.19 12.51
C ASP A 266 -8.58 -16.12 13.54
N GLN A 267 -7.31 -15.86 13.86
CA GLN A 267 -6.52 -16.65 14.80
C GLN A 267 -6.60 -16.08 16.20
N ALA A 268 -6.75 -16.96 17.20
CA ALA A 268 -6.71 -16.56 18.60
C ALA A 268 -5.32 -15.99 18.98
N ALA A 269 -5.32 -15.11 19.98
CA ALA A 269 -4.10 -14.70 20.66
C ALA A 269 -3.38 -15.93 21.24
N ILE A 270 -2.05 -15.90 21.22
CA ILE A 270 -1.25 -16.80 22.03
C ILE A 270 -1.26 -16.25 23.45
N GLU A 271 -1.78 -17.00 24.41
CA GLU A 271 -1.94 -16.52 25.80
C GLU A 271 -0.98 -17.20 26.75
N GLY A 272 -0.50 -16.49 27.78
CA GLY A 272 0.26 -17.05 28.91
C GLY A 272 -0.15 -16.38 30.21
N ALA A 273 -0.29 -17.15 31.30
CA ALA A 273 -0.60 -16.56 32.61
C ALA A 273 0.56 -15.71 33.13
N THR A 274 1.78 -16.05 32.69
CA THR A 274 3.02 -15.31 32.97
C THR A 274 3.80 -15.04 31.69
N LEU A 275 4.72 -14.08 31.74
CA LEU A 275 5.66 -13.81 30.64
C LEU A 275 6.55 -15.03 30.32
N ALA A 276 6.88 -15.85 31.32
CA ALA A 276 7.67 -17.07 31.12
C ALA A 276 6.92 -18.09 30.25
N GLU A 277 5.65 -18.32 30.59
CA GLU A 277 4.76 -19.21 29.81
C GLU A 277 4.53 -18.68 28.40
N LEU A 278 4.33 -17.36 28.26
CA LEU A 278 4.19 -16.74 26.95
C LEU A 278 5.46 -16.94 26.12
N ALA A 279 6.63 -16.59 26.67
CA ALA A 279 7.92 -16.75 25.98
C ALA A 279 8.15 -18.19 25.49
N ALA A 280 7.85 -19.18 26.33
CA ALA A 280 7.95 -20.59 25.96
C ALA A 280 7.06 -20.95 24.75
N LYS A 281 5.82 -20.43 24.70
CA LYS A 281 4.91 -20.63 23.56
C LYS A 281 5.37 -19.91 22.29
N LEU A 282 6.08 -18.79 22.42
CA LEU A 282 6.62 -18.03 21.28
C LEU A 282 7.95 -18.60 20.77
N GLY A 283 8.60 -19.49 21.52
CA GLY A 283 9.97 -19.93 21.21
C GLY A 283 11.03 -18.86 21.47
N VAL A 284 10.74 -17.89 22.34
CA VAL A 284 11.65 -16.82 22.75
C VAL A 284 12.25 -17.16 24.12
N CYS A 285 13.49 -16.74 24.39
CA CYS A 285 14.13 -16.93 25.68
C CYS A 285 13.32 -16.26 26.82
N PRO A 286 12.84 -17.03 27.84
CA PRO A 286 12.02 -16.46 28.91
C PRO A 286 12.69 -15.34 29.69
N SER A 287 13.99 -15.47 30.01
CA SER A 287 14.72 -14.44 30.74
C SER A 287 14.85 -13.15 29.93
N THR A 288 15.12 -13.25 28.63
CA THR A 288 15.26 -12.07 27.76
C THR A 288 13.96 -11.29 27.61
N LEU A 289 12.82 -12.00 27.47
CA LEU A 289 11.52 -11.33 27.40
C LEU A 289 11.18 -10.65 28.73
N GLN A 290 11.42 -11.33 29.86
CA GLN A 290 11.20 -10.76 31.19
C GLN A 290 12.04 -9.52 31.44
N ASP A 291 13.33 -9.56 31.09
CA ASP A 291 14.23 -8.42 31.23
C ASP A 291 13.80 -7.26 30.34
N THR A 292 13.37 -7.54 29.10
CA THR A 292 12.83 -6.53 28.19
C THR A 292 11.59 -5.84 28.75
N VAL A 293 10.61 -6.62 29.24
CA VAL A 293 9.39 -6.06 29.85
C VAL A 293 9.71 -5.32 31.14
N LYS A 294 10.63 -5.83 31.96
CA LYS A 294 11.07 -5.16 33.20
C LYS A 294 11.70 -3.80 32.90
N CYS A 295 12.60 -3.72 31.93
CA CYS A 295 13.23 -2.47 31.50
C CYS A 295 12.20 -1.49 30.93
N TYR A 296 11.26 -1.97 30.12
CA TYR A 296 10.15 -1.16 29.61
C TYR A 296 9.28 -0.60 30.74
N ASN A 297 8.80 -1.45 31.65
CA ASN A 297 7.96 -1.05 32.78
C ASN A 297 8.66 -0.02 33.69
N ALA A 298 9.97 -0.17 33.92
CA ALA A 298 10.76 0.79 34.71
C ALA A 298 10.90 2.17 34.03
N ALA A 299 10.78 2.21 32.70
CA ALA A 299 10.85 3.45 31.92
C ALA A 299 9.49 4.14 31.76
N CYS A 300 8.37 3.44 31.98
CA CYS A 300 7.03 4.05 31.97
C CYS A 300 6.92 5.15 33.04
N ARG A 301 6.18 6.21 32.71
CA ARG A 301 5.90 7.34 33.59
C ARG A 301 4.39 7.57 33.73
N PRO A 302 3.92 8.08 34.88
CA PRO A 302 2.54 8.52 35.02
C PRO A 302 2.20 9.59 33.98
N GLY A 303 0.96 9.57 33.47
CA GLY A 303 0.45 10.57 32.54
C GLY A 303 -1.05 10.41 32.33
N GLU A 304 -1.66 11.38 31.64
CA GLU A 304 -3.09 11.34 31.32
C GLU A 304 -3.34 10.39 30.14
N TYR A 305 -3.58 9.12 30.43
CA TYR A 305 -3.82 8.09 29.41
C TYR A 305 -5.11 8.35 28.63
N LYS A 306 -5.00 8.52 27.31
CA LYS A 306 -6.14 8.72 26.39
C LYS A 306 -6.07 7.67 25.28
N PRO A 307 -6.73 6.52 25.41
CA PRO A 307 -6.54 5.40 24.48
C PRO A 307 -6.91 5.71 23.03
N LEU A 308 -7.79 6.67 22.79
CA LEU A 308 -8.30 7.02 21.45
C LEU A 308 -7.74 8.35 20.91
N GLN A 309 -6.72 8.93 21.56
CA GLN A 309 -6.10 10.20 21.16
C GLN A 309 -4.59 10.13 21.40
N LEU A 310 -3.82 10.99 20.74
CA LEU A 310 -2.42 11.17 21.14
C LEU A 310 -2.36 11.71 22.55
N ASP A 311 -1.65 11.00 23.43
CA ASP A 311 -1.62 11.29 24.86
C ASP A 311 -0.25 11.74 25.36
N GLY A 312 0.81 11.49 24.59
CA GLY A 312 2.18 11.79 24.99
C GLY A 312 2.63 11.02 26.24
N VAL A 313 1.88 9.98 26.67
CA VAL A 313 2.29 9.10 27.76
C VAL A 313 3.43 8.25 27.24
N ALA A 314 4.66 8.65 27.57
CA ALA A 314 5.88 8.13 26.98
C ALA A 314 6.80 7.46 28.01
N THR A 315 7.72 6.63 27.51
CA THR A 315 8.83 6.10 28.32
C THR A 315 9.98 7.11 28.42
N GLU A 316 10.68 7.15 29.56
CA GLU A 316 11.89 7.94 29.75
C GLU A 316 13.13 7.05 29.91
N GLY A 317 14.24 7.41 29.24
CA GLY A 317 15.52 6.71 29.37
C GLY A 317 15.57 5.33 28.71
N LEU A 318 14.61 5.01 27.85
CA LEU A 318 14.53 3.74 27.12
C LEU A 318 14.92 3.92 25.64
N GLN A 319 15.63 2.94 25.09
CA GLN A 319 15.94 2.88 23.66
C GLN A 319 15.54 1.51 23.09
N PRO A 320 14.68 1.46 22.06
CA PRO A 320 13.95 2.59 21.46
C PRO A 320 12.93 3.21 22.45
N PRO A 321 12.54 4.49 22.28
CA PRO A 321 11.48 5.06 23.12
C PRO A 321 10.12 4.43 22.78
N LYS A 322 9.11 4.70 23.61
CA LYS A 322 7.70 4.61 23.24
C LYS A 322 7.06 5.97 23.49
N SER A 323 6.54 6.61 22.45
CA SER A 323 6.17 8.04 22.51
C SER A 323 4.73 8.31 22.97
N ASN A 324 3.83 7.32 22.88
CA ASN A 324 2.43 7.44 23.31
C ASN A 324 1.94 6.11 23.91
N TRP A 325 0.86 6.19 24.71
CA TRP A 325 0.17 5.03 25.31
C TRP A 325 1.09 4.08 26.10
N ALA A 326 2.18 4.59 26.68
CA ALA A 326 3.19 3.80 27.38
C ALA A 326 2.76 3.38 28.79
N LEU A 327 1.85 2.39 28.86
CA LEU A 327 1.48 1.74 30.12
C LEU A 327 2.42 0.57 30.44
N PRO A 328 2.74 0.33 31.72
CA PRO A 328 3.44 -0.90 32.12
C PRO A 328 2.69 -2.16 31.69
N LEU A 329 3.41 -3.21 31.30
CA LEU A 329 2.88 -4.56 31.06
C LEU A 329 3.06 -5.40 32.33
N ASP A 330 2.12 -5.30 33.26
CA ASP A 330 2.19 -5.85 34.62
C ASP A 330 0.92 -6.59 35.06
N ALA A 331 -0.10 -6.68 34.20
CA ALA A 331 -1.40 -7.29 34.51
C ALA A 331 -1.68 -8.50 33.61
N GLY A 332 -1.38 -9.69 34.11
CA GLY A 332 -1.70 -10.95 33.43
C GLY A 332 -3.21 -11.22 33.30
N PRO A 333 -3.65 -12.10 32.39
CA PRO A 333 -2.80 -12.86 31.45
C PRO A 333 -2.18 -11.96 30.37
N PHE A 334 -1.10 -12.45 29.77
CA PHE A 334 -0.40 -11.79 28.67
C PHE A 334 -0.80 -12.44 27.34
N PHE A 335 -0.88 -11.62 26.29
CA PHE A 335 -1.29 -12.02 24.96
C PHE A 335 -0.20 -11.71 23.94
N ALA A 336 -0.10 -12.54 22.91
CA ALA A 336 0.73 -12.26 21.76
C ALA A 336 0.06 -12.59 20.43
N TYR A 337 0.38 -11.78 19.42
CA TYR A 337 0.10 -12.06 18.02
C TYR A 337 1.43 -12.03 17.25
N PRO A 338 1.78 -13.10 16.51
CA PRO A 338 2.86 -12.99 15.55
C PRO A 338 2.47 -11.98 14.47
N ILE A 339 3.44 -11.22 13.99
CA ILE A 339 3.21 -10.13 13.06
C ILE A 339 4.33 -10.08 12.04
N ILE A 340 3.97 -10.00 10.76
CA ILE A 340 4.90 -9.81 9.64
C ILE A 340 4.49 -8.56 8.86
N SER A 341 5.39 -8.09 7.99
CA SER A 341 5.03 -7.15 6.93
C SER A 341 4.39 -7.88 5.75
N ALA A 342 3.21 -7.46 5.32
CA ALA A 342 2.62 -7.85 4.04
C ALA A 342 2.66 -6.70 3.04
N ASN A 343 2.77 -7.06 1.76
CA ASN A 343 2.70 -6.12 0.65
C ASN A 343 1.24 -5.94 0.21
N VAL A 344 0.72 -4.72 0.33
CA VAL A 344 -0.62 -4.39 -0.16
C VAL A 344 -0.58 -4.02 -1.64
N PHE A 345 0.39 -3.19 -2.04
CA PHE A 345 0.69 -2.85 -3.43
C PHE A 345 2.11 -2.27 -3.56
N THR A 346 2.69 -2.37 -4.75
CA THR A 346 4.02 -1.82 -5.04
C THR A 346 3.98 -0.32 -5.33
N PHE A 347 5.03 0.41 -4.95
CA PHE A 347 5.13 1.84 -5.23
C PHE A 347 5.63 2.13 -6.65
N GLY A 348 6.46 1.25 -7.19
CA GLY A 348 6.98 1.33 -8.56
C GLY A 348 5.91 1.04 -9.61
N GLY A 349 5.99 1.77 -10.72
CA GLY A 349 5.13 1.65 -11.89
C GLY A 349 5.63 2.51 -13.04
N LEU A 350 4.70 2.96 -13.89
CA LEU A 350 4.97 3.78 -15.07
C LEU A 350 4.89 5.27 -14.74
N LYS A 351 5.73 6.08 -15.39
CA LYS A 351 5.59 7.53 -15.43
C LYS A 351 4.41 7.90 -16.33
N VAL A 352 3.54 8.78 -15.86
CA VAL A 352 2.42 9.32 -16.64
C VAL A 352 2.38 10.84 -16.55
N ASP A 353 1.63 11.47 -17.44
CA ASP A 353 1.25 12.88 -17.33
C ASP A 353 -0.11 13.10 -16.64
N GLU A 354 -0.53 14.37 -16.56
CA GLU A 354 -1.84 14.84 -16.08
C GLU A 354 -3.03 14.07 -16.68
N ARG A 355 -2.87 13.55 -17.90
CA ARG A 355 -3.93 12.89 -18.68
C ARG A 355 -3.82 11.37 -18.60
N ALA A 356 -2.99 10.85 -17.70
CA ALA A 356 -2.69 9.43 -17.56
C ALA A 356 -1.96 8.81 -18.77
N GLN A 357 -1.38 9.63 -19.66
CA GLN A 357 -0.63 9.15 -20.81
C GLN A 357 0.77 8.72 -20.37
N VAL A 358 1.22 7.55 -20.84
CA VAL A 358 2.53 7.00 -20.45
C VAL A 358 3.64 7.82 -21.10
N ILE A 359 4.65 8.18 -20.31
CA ILE A 359 5.83 8.92 -20.75
C ILE A 359 6.97 7.94 -21.06
N ASN A 360 7.71 8.17 -22.14
CA ASN A 360 8.88 7.38 -22.51
C ASN A 360 10.17 7.89 -21.85
N ALA A 361 11.27 7.15 -22.02
CA ALA A 361 12.59 7.51 -21.49
C ALA A 361 13.16 8.82 -22.06
N ASP A 362 12.65 9.31 -23.19
CA ASP A 362 13.00 10.61 -23.80
C ASP A 362 12.08 11.76 -23.32
N GLY A 363 11.25 11.51 -22.32
CA GLY A 363 10.35 12.50 -21.73
C GLY A 363 9.19 12.88 -22.64
N GLN A 364 8.87 12.07 -23.65
CA GLN A 364 7.76 12.28 -24.58
C GLN A 364 6.60 11.34 -24.27
N PRO A 365 5.34 11.77 -24.46
CA PRO A 365 4.19 10.87 -24.36
C PRO A 365 4.22 9.80 -25.44
N ILE A 366 4.00 8.53 -25.06
CA ILE A 366 3.80 7.43 -26.01
C ILE A 366 2.37 7.53 -26.55
N GLY A 367 2.23 7.72 -27.87
CA GLY A 367 0.93 7.82 -28.51
C GLY A 367 0.08 6.57 -28.25
N ASN A 368 -1.23 6.76 -27.99
CA ASN A 368 -2.20 5.69 -27.73
C ASN A 368 -1.93 4.81 -26.48
N LEU A 369 -0.97 5.14 -25.61
CA LEU A 369 -0.67 4.35 -24.41
C LEU A 369 -0.94 5.14 -23.13
N TYR A 370 -1.78 4.58 -22.27
CA TYR A 370 -2.20 5.17 -21.00
C TYR A 370 -2.06 4.15 -19.86
N ALA A 371 -1.99 4.63 -18.61
CA ALA A 371 -1.94 3.77 -17.43
C ALA A 371 -2.79 4.30 -16.29
N ALA A 372 -3.34 3.39 -15.48
CA ALA A 372 -4.19 3.72 -14.35
C ALA A 372 -3.97 2.79 -13.16
N GLY A 373 -4.32 3.24 -11.96
CA GLY A 373 -4.22 2.45 -10.74
C GLY A 373 -2.78 2.18 -10.32
N GLU A 374 -2.53 1.00 -9.76
CA GLU A 374 -1.21 0.60 -9.24
C GLU A 374 -0.13 0.50 -10.32
N THR A 375 -0.52 0.37 -11.59
CA THR A 375 0.39 0.45 -12.72
C THR A 375 1.07 1.83 -12.83
N VAL A 376 0.49 2.88 -12.24
CA VAL A 376 1.09 4.22 -12.16
C VAL A 376 1.99 4.36 -10.94
N GLY A 377 3.26 4.70 -11.17
CA GLY A 377 4.27 4.90 -10.15
C GLY A 377 4.22 6.31 -9.55
N LEU A 378 3.53 6.45 -8.40
CA LEU A 378 3.21 7.75 -7.79
C LEU A 378 3.84 7.96 -6.42
N TYR A 379 4.16 6.88 -5.69
CA TYR A 379 4.58 6.95 -4.29
C TYR A 379 6.10 6.85 -4.14
N PHE A 380 6.66 7.68 -3.28
CA PHE A 380 8.08 7.70 -2.94
C PHE A 380 8.22 7.75 -1.41
N GLY A 381 8.88 6.75 -0.82
CA GLY A 381 9.13 6.65 0.61
C GLY A 381 7.91 6.32 1.48
N ASN A 382 6.74 6.94 1.27
CA ASN A 382 5.55 6.72 2.10
C ASN A 382 4.27 6.79 1.26
N TYR A 383 3.27 6.00 1.66
CA TYR A 383 1.93 6.11 1.10
C TYR A 383 1.10 7.15 1.87
N ALA A 384 0.37 7.99 1.14
CA ALA A 384 -0.63 8.86 1.75
C ALA A 384 -1.95 8.08 1.90
N GLY A 385 -2.31 7.72 3.13
CA GLY A 385 -3.49 6.91 3.44
C GLY A 385 -4.76 7.38 2.71
N GLY A 386 -5.46 6.46 2.04
CA GLY A 386 -6.71 6.73 1.31
C GLY A 386 -6.53 7.09 -0.17
N THR A 387 -5.30 7.32 -0.63
CA THR A 387 -5.06 7.75 -2.02
C THR A 387 -4.99 6.62 -3.04
N SER A 388 -4.77 5.35 -2.64
CA SER A 388 -4.51 4.26 -3.60
C SER A 388 -5.74 3.91 -4.45
N VAL A 389 -6.89 3.69 -3.80
CA VAL A 389 -8.17 3.44 -4.50
C VAL A 389 -8.56 4.67 -5.33
N LEU A 390 -8.41 5.87 -4.77
CA LEU A 390 -8.67 7.13 -5.48
C LEU A 390 -7.79 7.27 -6.73
N LYS A 391 -6.51 6.90 -6.66
CA LYS A 391 -5.60 6.90 -7.81
C LYS A 391 -6.15 6.03 -8.94
N GLY A 392 -6.61 4.82 -8.63
CA GLY A 392 -7.25 3.93 -9.61
C GLY A 392 -8.47 4.56 -10.28
N LEU A 393 -9.35 5.15 -9.48
CA LEU A 393 -10.59 5.77 -9.95
C LEU A 393 -10.34 7.01 -10.82
N VAL A 394 -9.46 7.92 -10.36
CA VAL A 394 -9.16 9.17 -11.05
C VAL A 394 -8.41 8.92 -12.35
N PHE A 395 -7.27 8.22 -12.30
CA PHE A 395 -6.47 7.98 -13.50
C PHE A 395 -7.15 7.03 -14.48
N GLY A 396 -8.00 6.11 -14.01
CA GLY A 396 -8.83 5.29 -14.89
C GLY A 396 -9.81 6.13 -15.70
N ARG A 397 -10.47 7.11 -15.06
CA ARG A 397 -11.37 8.05 -15.73
C ARG A 397 -10.65 8.97 -16.70
N LEU A 398 -9.50 9.53 -16.31
CA LEU A 398 -8.68 10.39 -17.15
C LEU A 398 -8.16 9.64 -18.38
N ALA A 399 -7.62 8.42 -18.19
CA ALA A 399 -7.14 7.58 -19.29
C ALA A 399 -8.25 7.26 -20.29
N GLY A 400 -9.45 6.90 -19.82
CA GLY A 400 -10.60 6.63 -20.67
C GLY A 400 -11.03 7.84 -21.51
N GLN A 401 -11.06 9.03 -20.90
CA GLN A 401 -11.37 10.29 -21.60
C GLN A 401 -10.30 10.64 -22.64
N ALA A 402 -9.03 10.54 -22.27
CA ALA A 402 -7.91 10.84 -23.16
C ALA A 402 -7.84 9.89 -24.37
N ALA A 403 -8.04 8.59 -24.14
CA ALA A 403 -8.08 7.58 -25.20
C ALA A 403 -9.20 7.84 -26.23
N MET A 404 -10.34 8.38 -25.79
CA MET A 404 -11.46 8.71 -26.69
C MET A 404 -11.20 9.98 -27.52
N HIS A 405 -10.55 11.00 -26.95
CA HIS A 405 -10.24 12.24 -27.67
C HIS A 405 -9.29 12.00 -28.85
N GLN A 406 -8.34 11.05 -28.74
CA GLN A 406 -7.46 10.69 -29.86
C GLN A 406 -8.19 9.98 -31.01
N ARG A 407 -9.30 9.28 -30.75
CA ARG A 407 -10.12 8.67 -31.80
C ARG A 407 -10.89 9.70 -32.65
N GLY A 408 -11.19 10.88 -32.10
CA GLY A 408 -11.89 11.95 -32.83
C GLY A 408 -10.98 12.84 -33.67
N ALA A 409 -9.66 12.72 -33.50
CA ALA A 409 -8.64 13.50 -34.23
C ALA A 409 -7.93 12.70 -35.35
N GLN A 410 -8.29 11.42 -35.51
CA GLN A 410 -7.91 10.55 -36.64
C GLN A 410 -9.13 10.38 -37.54
#